data_AF-F6WES8-F1
#
_entry.id   AF-F6WES8-F1
#
_cell.length_a   1.000
_cell.length_b   1.000
_cell.length_c   1.000
_cell.angle_alpha   90.00
_cell.angle_beta   90.00
_cell.angle_gamma   90.00
#
_symmetry.space_group_name_H-M   'P 1'
#
loop_
_entity.id
_entity.type
_entity.pdbx_description
1 polymer ?
#
loop_
_entity_poly.entity_id
_entity_poly.type
_entity_poly.pdbx_seq_one_letter_code
_entity_poly.pdbx_strand_id
1 'polypeptide(L)'
;MATDASNGPNTGLYPAHFEKGALIQLASGQIKQVEDLCVEDFQRSTELTSDLKLDVSTVAKIDIDETRSMALLCFFVGHEKLQITVEAPVEHPFFVYGKGWCSVAPEQSIQRYKLPCRPLSVGDICASLTSKRASDSQPTPTAATSRIVAS
;
A
#
# COMPACT_ATOMS: atom_id res chain seq x y z
N MET A 1 40.56 9.93 1.27
CA MET A 1 40.07 8.71 0.61
C MET A 1 38.56 8.73 0.74
N ALA A 2 37.86 9.11 -0.32
CA ALA A 2 36.40 9.17 -0.38
C ALA A 2 35.95 8.50 -1.67
N THR A 3 34.69 8.05 -1.64
CA THR A 3 33.84 7.48 -2.70
C THR A 3 34.15 6.02 -3.08
N ASP A 4 33.19 5.10 -3.22
CA ASP A 4 31.76 5.25 -3.50
C ASP A 4 31.03 3.95 -3.14
N ALA A 5 29.83 4.07 -2.56
CA ALA A 5 28.94 2.94 -2.28
C ALA A 5 28.01 2.75 -3.49
N SER A 6 28.31 1.75 -4.31
CA SER A 6 27.54 1.44 -5.52
C SER A 6 26.16 0.89 -5.17
N ASN A 7 25.19 1.79 -5.03
CA ASN A 7 23.78 1.48 -4.93
C ASN A 7 23.23 1.23 -6.36
N GLY A 8 23.10 -0.03 -6.76
CA GLY A 8 22.51 -0.44 -8.05
C GLY A 8 20.97 -0.47 -8.03
N PRO A 9 20.29 -0.32 -9.19
CA PRO A 9 18.90 0.08 -9.28
C PRO A 9 17.93 -1.11 -9.12
N ASN A 10 17.04 -1.05 -8.13
CA ASN A 10 15.99 -2.05 -7.90
C ASN A 10 14.71 -1.63 -8.67
N THR A 11 14.73 -1.73 -10.00
CA THR A 11 13.75 -1.10 -10.92
C THR A 11 12.74 -2.07 -11.54
N GLY A 12 12.19 -3.01 -10.78
CA GLY A 12 11.13 -3.90 -11.31
C GLY A 12 10.12 -4.46 -10.31
N LEU A 13 10.43 -4.45 -9.01
CA LEU A 13 9.59 -5.06 -7.97
C LEU A 13 8.81 -4.04 -7.13
N TYR A 14 9.16 -2.76 -7.21
CA TYR A 14 8.67 -1.73 -6.30
C TYR A 14 8.03 -0.59 -7.09
N PRO A 15 6.77 -0.24 -6.79
CA PRO A 15 6.14 0.88 -7.45
C PRO A 15 6.81 2.21 -7.07
N ALA A 16 7.18 3.02 -8.07
CA ALA A 16 7.84 4.30 -7.85
C ALA A 16 6.95 5.34 -7.14
N HIS A 17 5.62 5.14 -7.13
CA HIS A 17 4.70 6.06 -6.45
C HIS A 17 4.83 6.06 -4.93
N PHE A 18 5.54 5.10 -4.35
CA PHE A 18 5.88 5.09 -2.93
C PHE A 18 7.17 5.81 -2.58
N GLU A 19 7.92 6.35 -3.53
CA GLU A 19 9.16 7.06 -3.19
C GLU A 19 8.85 8.50 -2.76
N LYS A 20 9.51 8.98 -1.70
CA LYS A 20 9.37 10.35 -1.22
C LYS A 20 9.54 11.35 -2.37
N GLY A 21 8.64 12.32 -2.44
CA GLY A 21 8.57 13.30 -3.52
C GLY A 21 7.81 12.83 -4.75
N ALA A 22 7.34 11.58 -4.81
CA ALA A 22 6.44 11.12 -5.85
C ALA A 22 5.17 11.99 -5.85
N LEU A 23 4.81 12.46 -7.05
CA LEU A 23 3.64 13.30 -7.26
C LEU A 23 2.41 12.44 -7.49
N ILE A 24 1.48 12.52 -6.55
CA ILE A 24 0.19 11.83 -6.59
C ILE A 24 -0.85 12.83 -7.07
N GLN A 25 -1.46 12.53 -8.21
CA GLN A 25 -2.61 13.26 -8.71
C GLN A 25 -3.89 12.66 -8.11
N LEU A 26 -4.56 13.43 -7.26
CA LEU A 26 -5.85 13.07 -6.67
C LEU A 26 -6.97 13.19 -7.72
N ALA A 27 -8.11 12.54 -7.47
CA ALA A 27 -9.26 12.64 -8.38
C ALA A 27 -9.83 14.06 -8.50
N SER A 28 -9.51 14.95 -7.55
CA SER A 28 -9.80 16.39 -7.63
C SER A 28 -8.97 17.14 -8.67
N GLY A 29 -7.95 16.50 -9.25
CA GLY A 29 -6.93 17.13 -10.08
C GLY A 29 -5.82 17.81 -9.28
N GLN A 30 -5.93 17.88 -7.94
CA GLN A 30 -4.86 18.36 -7.08
C GLN A 30 -3.66 17.40 -7.11
N ILE A 31 -2.46 17.97 -7.13
CA ILE A 31 -1.21 17.21 -7.04
C ILE A 31 -0.64 17.38 -5.63
N LYS A 32 -0.31 16.27 -4.97
CA LYS A 32 0.35 16.22 -3.66
C LYS A 32 1.56 15.31 -3.70
N GLN A 33 2.51 15.52 -2.80
CA GLN A 33 3.58 14.54 -2.59
C GLN A 33 3.03 13.35 -1.80
N VAL A 34 3.56 12.15 -2.06
CA VAL A 34 3.12 10.92 -1.40
C VAL A 34 3.26 10.98 0.14
N GLU A 35 4.28 11.66 0.66
CA GLU A 35 4.46 11.89 2.10
C GLU A 35 3.38 12.79 2.73
N ASP A 36 2.71 13.62 1.93
CA ASP A 36 1.73 14.59 2.41
C ASP A 36 0.28 14.08 2.31
N LEU A 37 0.09 12.85 1.83
CA LEU A 37 -1.25 12.25 1.73
C LEU A 37 -1.88 12.08 3.11
N CYS A 38 -3.16 12.46 3.21
CA CYS A 38 -3.99 12.27 4.38
C CYS A 38 -5.27 11.49 4.00
N VAL A 39 -5.95 10.90 4.98
CA VAL A 39 -7.12 10.04 4.69
C VAL A 39 -8.27 10.80 4.02
N GLU A 40 -8.39 12.10 4.30
CA GLU A 40 -9.36 12.99 3.70
C GLU A 40 -9.16 13.12 2.19
N ASP A 41 -7.92 12.97 1.68
CA ASP A 41 -7.64 12.97 0.24
C ASP A 41 -8.29 11.74 -0.44
N PHE A 42 -8.28 10.59 0.23
CA PHE A 42 -8.89 9.35 -0.26
C PHE A 42 -10.42 9.47 -0.25
N GLN A 43 -10.98 9.96 0.86
CA GLN A 43 -12.43 10.18 0.99
C GLN A 43 -12.94 11.15 -0.07
N ARG A 44 -12.31 12.32 -0.20
CA ARG A 44 -12.64 13.32 -1.22
C ARG A 44 -12.52 12.75 -2.63
N SER A 45 -11.52 11.90 -2.89
CA SER A 45 -11.37 11.27 -4.20
C SER A 45 -12.56 10.37 -4.55
N THR A 46 -13.15 9.68 -3.59
CA THR A 46 -14.36 8.87 -3.81
C THR A 46 -15.66 9.67 -3.92
N GLU A 47 -15.71 10.87 -3.35
CA GLU A 47 -16.85 11.78 -3.47
C GLU A 47 -16.91 12.44 -4.86
N LEU A 48 -15.74 12.72 -5.44
CA LEU A 48 -15.62 13.43 -6.72
C LEU A 48 -15.80 12.54 -7.96
N THR A 49 -15.53 11.24 -7.84
CA THR A 49 -15.74 10.29 -8.93
C THR A 49 -16.39 9.00 -8.46
N SER A 50 -17.43 8.59 -9.19
CA SER A 50 -18.09 7.30 -8.96
C SER A 50 -17.23 6.12 -9.41
N ASP A 51 -16.15 6.34 -10.18
CA ASP A 51 -15.27 5.28 -10.68
C ASP A 51 -14.27 4.79 -9.63
N LEU A 52 -14.14 5.47 -8.49
CA LEU A 52 -13.28 5.06 -7.39
C LEU A 52 -14.08 4.53 -6.21
N LYS A 53 -13.48 3.59 -5.49
CA LYS A 53 -13.97 3.07 -4.22
C LYS A 53 -12.85 3.13 -3.20
N LEU A 54 -13.18 3.56 -1.98
CA LEU A 54 -12.31 3.43 -0.82
C LEU A 54 -12.55 2.05 -0.23
N ASP A 55 -11.56 1.19 -0.36
CA ASP A 55 -11.52 -0.08 0.34
C ASP A 55 -10.80 0.10 1.67
N VAL A 56 -11.48 -0.32 2.73
CA VAL A 56 -10.98 -0.29 4.09
C VAL A 56 -10.86 -1.72 4.58
N SER A 57 -9.70 -2.06 5.11
CA SER A 57 -9.40 -3.40 5.59
C SER A 57 -8.72 -3.33 6.95
N THR A 58 -9.09 -4.22 7.88
CA THR A 58 -8.50 -4.28 9.21
C THR A 58 -7.48 -5.40 9.28
N VAL A 59 -6.26 -5.13 9.73
CA VAL A 59 -5.22 -6.14 9.93
C VAL A 59 -5.68 -7.11 11.01
N ALA A 60 -5.88 -8.37 10.64
CA ALA A 60 -6.30 -9.45 11.52
C ALA A 60 -5.11 -10.25 12.05
N LYS A 61 -4.08 -10.47 11.22
CA LYS A 61 -2.89 -11.24 11.56
C LYS A 61 -1.70 -10.78 10.72
N ILE A 62 -0.50 -10.88 11.30
CA ILE A 62 0.77 -10.67 10.63
C ILE A 62 1.67 -11.86 10.97
N ASP A 63 2.06 -12.64 9.96
CA ASP A 63 3.10 -13.68 10.08
C ASP A 63 4.31 -13.28 9.23
N ILE A 64 5.51 -13.32 9.79
CA ILE A 64 6.73 -12.86 9.11
C ILE A 64 7.59 -14.08 8.75
N ASP A 65 8.00 -14.16 7.49
CA ASP A 65 9.09 -15.04 7.05
C ASP A 65 10.38 -14.21 6.97
N GLU A 66 11.15 -14.22 8.05
CA GLU A 66 12.43 -13.51 8.15
C GLU A 66 13.46 -13.98 7.13
N THR A 67 13.37 -15.23 6.66
CA THR A 67 14.34 -15.78 5.69
C THR A 67 14.12 -15.17 4.31
N ARG A 68 12.86 -14.86 3.97
CA ARG A 68 12.47 -14.28 2.69
C ARG A 68 12.28 -12.77 2.73
N SER A 69 12.33 -12.15 3.92
CA SER A 69 11.90 -10.77 4.15
C SER A 69 10.48 -10.51 3.63
N MET A 70 9.58 -11.48 3.84
CA MET A 70 8.17 -11.40 3.42
C MET A 70 7.25 -11.47 4.65
N ALA A 71 6.08 -10.86 4.54
CA ALA A 71 5.02 -10.92 5.52
C ALA A 71 3.73 -11.46 4.88
N LEU A 72 3.10 -12.42 5.56
CA LEU A 72 1.77 -12.91 5.27
C LEU A 72 0.77 -12.16 6.17
N LEU A 73 0.00 -11.27 5.56
CA LEU A 73 -0.93 -10.38 6.22
C LEU A 73 -2.36 -10.87 5.99
N CYS A 74 -3.08 -11.17 7.06
CA CYS A 74 -4.51 -11.44 7.00
C CYS A 74 -5.27 -10.16 7.29
N PHE A 75 -6.29 -9.85 6.48
CA PHE A 75 -7.16 -8.70 6.66
C PHE A 75 -8.63 -9.11 6.72
N PHE A 76 -9.42 -8.39 7.51
CA PHE A 76 -10.88 -8.38 7.39
C PHE A 76 -11.30 -7.23 6.48
N VAL A 77 -12.09 -7.54 5.45
CA VAL A 77 -12.55 -6.56 4.45
C VAL A 77 -14.07 -6.40 4.52
N GLY A 78 -14.52 -5.15 4.50
CA GLY A 78 -15.94 -4.81 4.43
C GLY A 78 -16.74 -5.16 5.68
N HIS A 79 -18.06 -4.99 5.60
CA HIS A 79 -18.98 -5.18 6.71
C HIS A 79 -19.15 -6.67 7.10
N GLU A 80 -19.00 -7.57 6.14
CA GLU A 80 -19.11 -9.01 6.35
C GLU A 80 -17.83 -9.65 6.93
N LYS A 81 -16.79 -8.85 7.22
CA LYS A 81 -15.49 -9.31 7.73
C LYS A 81 -14.93 -10.48 6.91
N LEU A 82 -14.99 -10.36 5.59
CA LEU A 82 -14.40 -11.36 4.71
C LEU A 82 -12.89 -11.38 4.93
N GLN A 83 -12.34 -12.55 5.22
CA GLN A 83 -10.91 -12.71 5.48
C GLN A 83 -10.17 -12.88 4.16
N ILE A 84 -9.18 -12.02 3.91
CA ILE A 84 -8.23 -12.16 2.80
C ILE A 84 -6.82 -12.29 3.36
N THR A 85 -5.96 -12.97 2.61
CA THR A 85 -4.54 -13.08 2.92
C THR A 85 -3.73 -12.50 1.78
N VAL A 86 -2.74 -11.68 2.11
CA VAL A 86 -1.83 -11.02 1.17
C VAL A 86 -0.40 -11.33 1.60
N GLU A 87 0.44 -11.73 0.66
CA GLU A 87 1.89 -11.83 0.87
C GLU A 87 2.55 -10.58 0.29
N ALA A 88 3.40 -9.91 1.07
CA ALA A 88 4.10 -8.69 0.66
C ALA A 88 5.50 -8.61 1.31
N PRO A 89 6.47 -7.89 0.71
CA PRO A 89 7.73 -7.58 1.37
C PRO A 89 7.50 -6.88 2.71
N VAL A 90 8.34 -7.16 3.71
CA VAL A 90 8.19 -6.58 5.07
C VAL A 90 8.27 -5.05 5.06
N GLU A 91 8.99 -4.48 4.11
CA GLU A 91 9.12 -3.04 3.90
C GLU A 91 7.97 -2.42 3.11
N HIS A 92 7.00 -3.20 2.62
CA HIS A 92 5.88 -2.67 1.83
C HIS A 92 5.02 -1.70 2.66
N PRO A 93 4.80 -0.45 2.18
CA PRO A 93 4.02 0.53 2.90
C PRO A 93 2.51 0.31 2.72
N PHE A 94 1.76 0.48 3.81
CA PHE A 94 0.31 0.46 3.89
C PHE A 94 -0.16 1.80 4.48
N PHE A 95 -1.17 2.42 3.88
CA PHE A 95 -1.73 3.65 4.43
C PHE A 95 -2.78 3.32 5.49
N VAL A 96 -2.51 3.66 6.75
CA VAL A 96 -3.35 3.33 7.91
C VAL A 96 -4.10 4.56 8.42
N TYR A 97 -5.40 4.40 8.68
CA TYR A 97 -6.26 5.44 9.24
C TYR A 97 -5.69 6.00 10.55
N GLY A 98 -5.53 7.32 10.63
CA GLY A 98 -4.94 7.98 11.80
C GLY A 98 -3.43 7.74 12.01
N LYS A 99 -2.81 6.89 11.18
CA LYS A 99 -1.36 6.61 11.22
C LYS A 99 -0.58 7.00 9.96
N GLY A 100 -1.22 7.23 8.82
CA GLY A 100 -0.51 7.45 7.56
C GLY A 100 0.29 6.19 7.17
N TRP A 101 1.49 6.36 6.62
CA TRP A 101 2.31 5.24 6.14
C TRP A 101 2.81 4.33 7.26
N CYS A 102 2.49 3.04 7.17
CA CYS A 102 2.92 1.97 8.07
C CYS A 102 3.48 0.77 7.31
N SER A 103 4.37 -0.01 7.91
CA SER A 103 4.85 -1.27 7.35
C SER A 103 5.25 -2.26 8.45
N VAL A 104 5.54 -3.51 8.06
CA VAL A 104 6.01 -4.54 9.00
C VAL A 104 7.44 -4.25 9.45
N ALA A 105 8.28 -3.69 8.57
CA ALA A 105 9.65 -3.26 8.86
C ALA A 105 9.87 -1.77 8.50
N PRO A 106 9.48 -0.84 9.40
CA PRO A 106 9.50 0.61 9.12
C PRO A 106 10.86 1.16 8.75
N GLU A 107 11.94 0.70 9.39
CA GLU A 107 13.30 1.14 9.11
C GLU A 107 13.70 0.78 7.67
N GLN A 108 13.31 -0.41 7.19
CA GLN A 108 13.55 -0.83 5.82
C GLN A 108 12.73 -0.01 4.83
N SER A 109 11.47 0.30 5.16
CA SER A 109 10.64 1.19 4.35
C SER A 109 11.23 2.60 4.24
N ILE A 110 11.68 3.18 5.36
CA ILE A 110 12.33 4.50 5.38
C ILE A 110 13.61 4.47 4.54
N GLN A 111 14.42 3.41 4.65
CA GLN A 111 15.62 3.29 3.83
C GLN A 111 15.30 3.16 2.34
N ARG A 112 14.28 2.37 1.99
CA ARG A 112 13.91 2.06 0.61
C ARG A 112 13.18 3.19 -0.11
N TYR A 113 12.21 3.80 0.56
CA TYR A 113 11.27 4.76 -0.02
C TYR A 113 11.55 6.20 0.41
N LYS A 114 12.39 6.39 1.43
CA LYS A 114 12.62 7.71 2.08
C LYS A 114 11.36 8.34 2.66
N LEU A 115 10.28 7.57 2.80
CA LEU A 115 9.04 7.98 3.41
C LEU A 115 9.07 7.75 4.93
N PRO A 116 8.58 8.69 5.75
CA PRO A 116 8.29 8.42 7.15
C PRO A 116 7.32 7.24 7.24
N CYS A 117 7.73 6.18 7.94
CA CYS A 117 6.94 4.97 8.06
C CYS A 117 6.87 4.54 9.52
N ARG A 118 5.73 4.01 9.94
CA ARG A 118 5.47 3.55 11.32
C ARG A 118 5.22 2.04 11.38
N PRO A 119 5.37 1.39 12.56
CA PRO A 119 5.03 -0.02 12.69
C PRO A 119 3.55 -0.29 12.38
N LEU A 120 3.30 -1.27 11.51
CA LEU A 120 1.98 -1.85 11.27
C LEU A 120 1.64 -2.83 12.40
N SER A 121 0.38 -2.83 12.85
CA SER A 121 -0.08 -3.68 13.96
C SER A 121 -1.42 -4.33 13.67
N VAL A 122 -1.69 -5.47 14.31
CA VAL A 122 -3.03 -6.06 14.32
C VAL A 122 -4.04 -5.06 14.89
N GLY A 123 -5.19 -4.93 14.23
CA GLY A 123 -6.21 -3.93 14.52
C GLY A 123 -6.07 -2.64 13.71
N ASP A 124 -4.95 -2.43 13.01
CA ASP A 124 -4.80 -1.27 12.14
C ASP A 124 -5.77 -1.33 10.96
N ILE A 125 -6.32 -0.16 10.62
CA ILE A 125 -7.30 0.00 9.56
C ILE A 125 -6.58 0.58 8.35
N CYS A 126 -6.27 -0.26 7.37
CA CYS A 126 -5.65 0.13 6.11
C CYS A 126 -6.69 0.69 5.15
N ALA A 127 -6.29 1.70 4.37
CA ALA A 127 -7.09 2.35 3.36
C ALA A 127 -6.40 2.22 1.99
N SER A 128 -7.17 1.91 0.96
CA SER A 128 -6.72 1.83 -0.44
C SER A 128 -7.80 2.32 -1.39
N LEU A 129 -7.42 2.93 -2.51
CA LEU A 129 -8.35 3.24 -3.60
C LEU A 129 -8.33 2.12 -4.64
N THR A 130 -9.52 1.65 -5.02
CA THR A 130 -9.71 0.70 -6.13
C THR A 130 -10.64 1.31 -7.18
N SER A 131 -10.41 0.98 -8.45
CA SER A 131 -11.30 1.41 -9.53
C SER A 131 -12.48 0.44 -9.68
N LYS A 132 -13.71 0.96 -9.75
CA LYS A 132 -14.93 0.16 -9.92
C LYS A 132 -15.07 -0.46 -11.31
N ARG A 133 -14.35 0.05 -12.33
CA ARG A 133 -14.45 -0.45 -13.72
C ARG A 133 -13.55 -1.66 -14.02
N ALA A 134 -12.78 -2.15 -13.06
CA ALA A 134 -11.91 -3.32 -13.27
C ALA A 134 -12.62 -4.69 -13.09
N SER A 135 -13.93 -4.70 -12.84
CA SER A 135 -14.70 -5.95 -12.62
C SER A 135 -15.56 -6.36 -13.83
N ASP A 136 -14.99 -6.40 -15.03
CA ASP A 136 -15.69 -6.98 -16.20
C ASP A 136 -14.76 -7.76 -17.14
N SER A 137 -13.91 -8.63 -16.57
CA SER A 137 -13.37 -9.78 -17.31
C SER A 137 -13.24 -11.03 -16.42
N GLN A 138 -13.77 -12.12 -16.94
CA GLN A 138 -14.10 -13.43 -16.34
C GLN A 138 -12.99 -14.17 -15.54
N PRO A 139 -13.37 -15.19 -14.74
CA PRO A 139 -12.46 -16.03 -13.99
C PRO A 139 -11.84 -17.12 -14.89
N THR A 140 -10.52 -17.11 -15.06
CA THR A 140 -9.74 -18.28 -15.50
C THR A 140 -8.92 -18.79 -14.31
N PRO A 141 -8.91 -20.10 -14.01
CA PRO A 141 -8.26 -20.64 -12.83
C PRO A 141 -6.77 -20.88 -13.10
N THR A 142 -6.01 -19.87 -13.49
CA THR A 142 -4.54 -19.91 -13.49
C THR A 142 -4.00 -18.48 -13.60
N ALA A 143 -3.00 -18.15 -12.78
CA ALA A 143 -2.34 -16.85 -12.63
C ALA A 143 -3.03 -15.93 -11.61
N ALA A 144 -2.32 -15.72 -10.50
CA ALA A 144 -2.61 -14.73 -9.48
C ALA A 144 -2.76 -13.36 -10.17
N THR A 145 -4.01 -12.95 -10.36
CA THR A 145 -4.33 -11.60 -10.80
C THR A 145 -3.87 -10.68 -9.68
N SER A 146 -2.75 -9.99 -9.92
CA SER A 146 -2.26 -8.89 -9.11
C SER A 146 -3.41 -7.92 -8.89
N ARG A 147 -4.06 -8.07 -7.73
CA ARG A 147 -4.95 -7.06 -7.22
C ARG A 147 -4.02 -5.91 -6.90
N ILE A 148 -4.29 -4.76 -7.51
CA ILE A 148 -3.77 -3.50 -7.01
C ILE A 148 -4.46 -3.30 -5.65
N VAL A 149 -3.92 -3.95 -4.62
CA VAL A 149 -3.83 -3.36 -3.28
C VAL A 149 -3.07 -2.08 -3.55
N ALA A 150 -3.67 -0.92 -3.34
CA ALA A 150 -2.90 0.31 -3.32
C ALA A 150 -1.69 0.05 -2.40
N SER A 151 -0.43 0.02 -2.87
CA SER A 151 0.16 0.73 -4.02
C SER A 151 -0.28 2.19 -4.07
#